data_AF-A0A351XIH1-F1
#
_entry.id   AF-A0A351XIH1-F1
#
_cell.length_a   1.000
_cell.length_b   1.000
_cell.length_c   1.000
_cell.angle_alpha   90.00
_cell.angle_beta   90.00
_cell.angle_gamma   90.00
#
_symmetry.space_group_name_H-M   'P 1'
#
loop_
_entity.id
_entity.type
_entity.pdbx_description
1 polymer ?
#
loop_
_entity_poly.entity_id
_entity_poly.type
_entity_poly.pdbx_seq_one_letter_code
_entity_poly.pdbx_strand_id
1 'polypeptide(L)'
;ELSTPEYTYYLSKVSIKSAKSKAVKKLTVKWSKNKKASGYQVRISTTKSFKNTTTDVKKTDSKNKSTKTIGKLKGGKKYFVQVRAYRLYNDEVYYSAWSSSKSVKVKK
;
A
#
# COMPACT_ATOMS: atom_id res chain seq x y z
N GLU A 1 22.57 13.29 3.75
CA GLU A 1 21.74 12.09 3.99
C GLU A 1 20.28 12.48 4.12
N LEU A 2 19.35 11.71 3.55
CA LEU A 2 17.93 12.06 3.47
C LEU A 2 17.29 12.01 4.87
N SER A 3 17.20 13.18 5.51
CA SER A 3 16.53 13.38 6.79
C SER A 3 15.08 12.89 6.68
N THR A 4 14.79 11.70 7.19
CA THR A 4 13.41 11.26 7.40
C THR A 4 12.88 12.09 8.56
N PRO A 5 11.89 12.98 8.34
CA PRO A 5 11.42 13.87 9.39
C PRO A 5 10.96 13.03 10.61
N GLU A 6 11.36 13.45 11.81
CA GLU A 6 11.10 12.81 13.11
C GLU A 6 9.61 12.50 13.37
N TYR A 7 8.72 13.03 12.55
CA TYR A 7 7.27 12.82 12.55
C TYR A 7 6.78 11.43 12.10
N THR A 8 7.68 10.50 11.75
CA THR A 8 7.32 9.08 11.50
C THR A 8 6.80 8.33 12.74
N TYR A 9 6.88 8.95 13.93
CA TYR A 9 6.48 8.36 15.21
C TYR A 9 4.95 8.34 15.48
N TYR A 10 4.13 9.11 14.76
CA TYR A 10 2.68 9.17 15.03
C TYR A 10 1.88 7.99 14.50
N LEU A 11 2.35 7.35 13.42
CA LEU A 11 1.63 6.28 12.72
C LEU A 11 2.44 4.99 12.78
N SER A 12 1.97 4.06 13.60
CA SER A 12 2.49 2.69 13.60
C SER A 12 2.47 2.06 12.20
N LYS A 13 3.58 1.40 11.87
CA LYS A 13 3.78 0.71 10.59
C LYS A 13 2.63 -0.26 10.34
N VAL A 14 2.03 -0.14 9.15
CA VAL A 14 0.98 -1.04 8.71
C VAL A 14 1.58 -2.36 8.22
N SER A 15 0.93 -3.48 8.54
CA SER A 15 1.31 -4.80 8.06
C SER A 15 0.32 -5.30 7.02
N ILE A 16 0.82 -5.85 5.91
CA ILE A 16 -0.04 -6.54 4.94
C ILE A 16 -0.42 -7.89 5.53
N LYS A 17 -1.71 -8.09 5.79
CA LYS A 17 -2.28 -9.34 6.31
C LYS A 17 -2.43 -10.37 5.20
N SER A 18 -2.90 -9.94 4.02
CA SER A 18 -2.95 -10.82 2.84
C SER A 18 -2.93 -10.01 1.56
N ALA A 19 -2.39 -10.61 0.50
CA ALA A 19 -2.48 -10.06 -0.84
C ALA A 19 -2.72 -11.25 -1.79
N LYS A 20 -3.84 -11.22 -2.51
CA LYS A 20 -4.30 -12.34 -3.35
C LYS A 20 -4.91 -11.83 -4.65
N SER A 21 -4.66 -12.52 -5.75
CA SER A 21 -5.36 -12.30 -7.01
C SER A 21 -6.52 -13.29 -7.11
N LYS A 22 -7.71 -12.86 -6.68
CA LYS A 22 -8.92 -13.71 -6.75
C LYS A 22 -9.55 -13.70 -8.15
N ALA A 23 -9.43 -12.58 -8.86
CA ALA A 23 -10.03 -12.37 -10.17
C ALA A 23 -8.97 -11.97 -11.21
N VAL A 24 -9.29 -12.22 -12.48
CA VAL A 24 -8.44 -11.90 -13.63
C VAL A 24 -8.05 -10.43 -13.66
N LYS A 25 -6.77 -10.16 -13.90
CA LYS A 25 -6.22 -8.78 -13.95
C LYS A 25 -6.50 -7.94 -12.68
N LYS A 26 -6.81 -8.59 -11.55
CA LYS A 26 -7.17 -7.95 -10.27
C LYS A 26 -6.35 -8.51 -9.11
N LEU A 27 -5.93 -7.63 -8.21
CA LEU A 27 -5.18 -7.95 -7.00
C LEU A 27 -5.87 -7.32 -5.79
N THR A 28 -6.26 -8.12 -4.82
CA THR A 28 -6.87 -7.67 -3.58
C THR A 28 -5.83 -7.71 -2.46
N VAL A 29 -5.60 -6.57 -1.82
CA VAL A 29 -4.68 -6.39 -0.71
C VAL A 29 -5.49 -6.12 0.55
N LYS A 30 -5.11 -6.76 1.64
CA LYS A 30 -5.67 -6.56 2.98
C LYS A 30 -4.54 -6.29 3.96
N TRP A 31 -4.74 -5.31 4.82
CA TRP A 31 -3.72 -4.84 5.77
C TRP A 31 -4.32 -4.61 7.16
N SER A 32 -3.45 -4.48 8.16
CA SER A 32 -3.84 -4.17 9.53
C SER A 32 -4.35 -2.73 9.63
N LYS A 33 -5.46 -2.53 10.36
CA LYS A 33 -5.96 -1.17 10.63
C LYS A 33 -5.01 -0.44 11.58
N ASN A 34 -4.89 0.87 11.39
CA ASN A 34 -4.25 1.80 12.29
C ASN A 34 -5.32 2.81 12.76
N LYS A 35 -5.58 2.86 14.06
CA LYS A 35 -6.61 3.72 14.67
C LYS A 35 -6.32 5.22 14.49
N LYS A 36 -5.04 5.58 14.36
CA LYS A 36 -4.57 6.97 14.21
C LYS A 36 -4.48 7.42 12.74
N ALA A 37 -4.63 6.51 11.78
CA ALA A 37 -4.58 6.86 10.36
C ALA A 37 -5.89 7.53 9.92
N SER A 38 -5.80 8.48 8.99
CA SER A 38 -6.97 8.99 8.25
C SER A 38 -7.31 8.05 7.09
N GLY A 39 -6.28 7.43 6.50
CA GLY A 39 -6.42 6.52 5.38
C GLY A 39 -5.14 5.72 5.12
N TYR A 40 -5.09 5.06 3.97
CA TYR A 40 -3.95 4.24 3.57
C TYR A 40 -3.60 4.49 2.11
N GLN A 41 -2.32 4.30 1.80
CA GLN A 41 -1.82 4.34 0.44
C GLN A 41 -1.24 2.97 0.10
N VAL A 42 -1.73 2.40 -0.99
CA VAL A 42 -1.26 1.13 -1.53
C VAL A 42 -0.48 1.45 -2.79
N ARG A 43 0.77 0.99 -2.85
CA ARG A 43 1.58 1.04 -4.07
C ARG A 43 1.85 -0.36 -4.58
N ILE A 44 1.83 -0.52 -5.89
CA ILE A 44 2.23 -1.76 -6.54
C ILE A 44 3.30 -1.51 -7.60
N SER A 45 4.15 -2.50 -7.80
CA SER A 45 5.20 -2.47 -8.81
C SER A 45 5.45 -3.85 -9.39
N THR A 46 6.01 -3.93 -10.58
CA THR A 46 6.54 -5.18 -11.15
C THR A 46 7.95 -5.50 -10.64
N THR A 47 8.62 -4.57 -9.96
CA THR A 47 9.95 -4.76 -9.38
C THR A 47 9.92 -4.69 -7.85
N LYS A 48 10.82 -5.41 -7.19
CA LYS A 48 10.90 -5.46 -5.72
C LYS A 48 11.40 -4.13 -5.13
N SER A 49 12.25 -3.42 -5.87
CA SER A 49 12.85 -2.16 -5.45
C SER A 49 11.92 -0.96 -5.63
N PHE A 50 10.77 -1.12 -6.31
CA PHE A 50 9.85 -0.03 -6.68
C PHE A 50 10.55 1.11 -7.45
N LYS A 51 11.79 0.91 -7.93
CA LYS A 51 12.52 1.88 -8.75
C LYS A 51 11.88 1.93 -10.14
N ASN A 52 11.52 3.13 -10.58
CA ASN A 52 11.03 3.49 -11.93
C ASN A 52 9.77 2.75 -12.44
N THR A 53 9.14 1.90 -11.63
CA THR A 53 8.07 0.99 -12.11
C THR A 53 6.91 0.91 -11.13
N THR A 54 6.55 2.03 -10.50
CA THR A 54 5.31 2.09 -9.72
C THR A 54 4.14 2.01 -10.69
N THR A 55 3.46 0.86 -10.69
CA THR A 55 2.37 0.58 -11.63
C THR A 55 1.10 1.33 -11.26
N ASP A 56 0.81 1.45 -9.96
CA ASP A 56 -0.43 2.05 -9.48
C ASP A 56 -0.28 2.43 -8.01
N VAL A 57 -0.85 3.59 -7.66
CA VAL A 57 -0.87 4.14 -6.31
C VAL A 57 -2.29 4.52 -5.97
N LYS A 58 -2.90 3.82 -5.01
CA LYS A 58 -4.28 4.08 -4.59
C LYS A 58 -4.34 4.50 -3.15
N LYS A 59 -5.02 5.62 -2.91
CA LYS A 59 -5.40 6.06 -1.57
C LYS A 59 -6.76 5.46 -1.18
N THR A 60 -6.98 5.34 0.12
CA THR A 60 -8.28 5.04 0.71
C THR A 60 -8.65 6.16 1.66
N ASP A 61 -9.81 6.76 1.46
CA ASP A 61 -10.26 7.96 2.17
C ASP A 61 -10.88 7.64 3.55
N SER A 62 -10.70 6.42 4.05
CA SER A 62 -11.22 6.02 5.35
C SER A 62 -10.31 5.04 6.07
N LYS A 63 -10.06 5.34 7.35
CA LYS A 63 -9.33 4.52 8.31
C LYS A 63 -9.91 3.11 8.51
N ASN A 64 -11.20 2.94 8.23
CA ASN A 64 -11.90 1.66 8.34
C ASN A 64 -11.67 0.75 7.13
N LYS A 65 -11.24 1.30 5.98
CA LYS A 65 -10.91 0.52 4.79
C LYS A 65 -9.57 -0.18 5.02
N SER A 66 -9.63 -1.47 5.31
CA SER A 66 -8.48 -2.35 5.49
C SER A 66 -8.23 -3.25 4.29
N THR A 67 -8.94 -3.03 3.19
CA THR A 67 -8.89 -3.85 1.99
C THR A 67 -9.09 -2.98 0.75
N LYS A 68 -8.30 -3.24 -0.30
CA LYS A 68 -8.44 -2.59 -1.61
C LYS A 68 -8.16 -3.58 -2.72
N THR A 69 -8.98 -3.50 -3.76
CA THR A 69 -8.77 -4.23 -5.01
C THR A 69 -8.19 -3.30 -6.07
N ILE A 70 -7.03 -3.66 -6.58
CA ILE A 70 -6.37 -3.01 -7.71
C ILE A 70 -6.70 -3.82 -8.96
N GLY A 71 -7.38 -3.22 -9.92
CA GLY A 71 -7.72 -3.82 -11.22
C GLY A 71 -6.82 -3.32 -12.34
N LYS A 72 -7.13 -3.72 -13.57
CA LYS A 72 -6.41 -3.32 -14.81
C LYS A 72 -4.92 -3.73 -14.81
N LEU A 73 -4.58 -4.81 -14.10
CA LEU A 73 -3.22 -5.34 -14.05
C LEU A 73 -2.94 -6.30 -15.20
N LYS A 74 -1.66 -6.49 -15.55
CA LYS A 74 -1.26 -7.48 -16.55
C LYS A 74 -1.34 -8.88 -15.94
N GLY A 75 -2.26 -9.70 -16.45
CA GLY A 75 -2.43 -11.09 -16.03
C GLY A 75 -1.15 -11.92 -16.27
N GLY A 76 -0.86 -12.85 -15.37
CA GLY A 76 0.32 -13.71 -15.43
C GLY A 76 1.63 -13.08 -14.94
N LYS A 77 1.66 -11.76 -14.69
CA LYS A 77 2.84 -11.08 -14.12
C LYS A 77 2.86 -11.13 -12.60
N LYS A 78 4.07 -11.15 -12.04
CA LYS A 78 4.31 -10.99 -10.60
C LYS A 78 4.36 -9.51 -10.27
N TYR A 79 3.61 -9.13 -9.23
CA TYR A 79 3.56 -7.79 -8.69
C TYR A 79 3.99 -7.80 -7.23
N PHE A 80 4.68 -6.75 -6.82
CA PHE A 80 5.05 -6.45 -5.45
C PHE A 80 4.14 -5.35 -4.93
N VAL A 81 3.60 -5.55 -3.73
CA VAL A 81 2.71 -4.60 -3.09
C VAL A 81 3.26 -4.17 -1.74
N GLN A 82 3.11 -2.89 -1.46
CA GLN A 82 3.36 -2.28 -0.17
C GLN A 82 2.20 -1.36 0.21
N VAL A 83 1.97 -1.24 1.51
CA VAL A 83 0.93 -0.36 2.07
C VAL A 83 1.57 0.52 3.13
N ARG A 84 1.17 1.79 3.18
CA ARG A 84 1.48 2.70 4.30
C ARG A 84 0.21 3.38 4.78
N ALA A 85 0.17 3.73 6.06
CA ALA A 85 -0.86 4.61 6.58
C ALA A 85 -0.53 6.07 6.19
N TYR A 86 -1.58 6.87 6.01
CA TYR A 86 -1.44 8.31 6.01
C TYR A 86 -2.43 8.96 6.96
N ARG A 87 -2.07 10.12 7.50
CA ARG A 87 -2.93 10.96 8.33
C ARG A 87 -2.87 12.37 7.79
N LEU A 88 -4.03 12.97 7.64
CA LEU A 88 -4.15 14.41 7.39
C LEU A 88 -4.31 15.07 8.76
N TYR A 89 -3.44 16.01 9.10
CA TYR A 89 -3.51 16.79 10.33
C TYR A 89 -3.08 18.22 10.01
N ASN A 90 -3.94 19.20 10.28
CA ASN A 90 -3.67 20.61 10.01
C ASN A 90 -3.17 20.87 8.57
N ASP A 91 -3.91 20.34 7.58
CA ASP A 91 -3.61 20.40 6.14
C ASP A 91 -2.32 19.71 5.66
N GLU A 92 -1.54 19.13 6.57
CA GLU A 92 -0.36 18.34 6.24
C GLU A 92 -0.66 16.84 6.19
N VAL A 93 -0.09 16.17 5.18
CA VAL A 93 -0.22 14.71 5.01
C VAL A 93 1.01 14.01 5.57
N TYR A 94 0.82 13.31 6.68
CA TYR A 94 1.81 12.49 7.35
C TYR A 94 1.73 11.05 6.86
N TYR A 95 2.87 10.42 6.65
CA TYR A 95 2.95 9.03 6.18
C TYR A 95 3.69 8.14 7.18
N SER A 96 3.21 6.91 7.37
CA SER A 96 3.99 5.89 8.05
C SER A 96 5.10 5.34 7.16
N ALA A 97 6.05 4.63 7.77
CA ALA A 97 6.93 3.73 7.04
C ALA A 97 6.11 2.74 6.18
N TRP A 98 6.67 2.34 5.03
CA TRP A 98 6.07 1.33 4.17
C TRP A 98 6.05 -0.03 4.86
N SER A 99 5.00 -0.81 4.61
CA SER A 99 4.93 -2.21 5.03
C SER A 99 6.02 -3.04 4.37
N SER A 100 6.27 -4.22 4.93
CA SER A 100 7.02 -5.25 4.23
C SER A 100 6.38 -5.56 2.87
N SER A 101 7.21 -5.73 1.84
CA SER A 101 6.74 -6.03 0.48
C SER A 101 6.13 -7.42 0.42
N LYS A 102 4.96 -7.54 -0.20
CA LYS A 102 4.36 -8.85 -0.52
C LYS A 102 4.32 -9.03 -2.03
N SER A 103 4.77 -10.18 -2.53
CA SER A 103 4.66 -10.52 -3.95
C SER A 103 3.42 -11.35 -4.23
N VAL A 104 2.71 -11.06 -5.32
CA VAL A 104 1.53 -11.80 -5.77
C VAL A 104 1.58 -11.96 -7.29
N LYS A 105 1.32 -13.16 -7.78
CA LYS A 105 1.12 -13.39 -9.22
C LYS A 105 -0.34 -13.10 -9.57
N VAL A 106 -0.57 -12.20 -10.51
CA VAL A 106 -1.92 -11.86 -10.94
C VAL A 106 -2.47 -12.95 -11.86
N LYS A 107 -3.71 -13.39 -11.62
CA LYS A 107 -4.38 -14.38 -12.48
C LYS A 107 -4.61 -13.82 -13.89
N LYS A 108 -4.39 -14.69 -14.88
CA LYS A 108 -4.73 -14.44 -16.29
C LYS A 108 -6.23 -14.51 -16.45
#